data_AF-A0A947HHZ3-F1
#
_entry.id   AF-A0A947HHZ3-F1
#
_cell.length_a   1.000
_cell.length_b   1.000
_cell.length_c   1.000
_cell.angle_alpha   90.00
_cell.angle_beta   90.00
_cell.angle_gamma   90.00
#
_symmetry.space_group_name_H-M   'P 1'
#
loop_
_entity.id
_entity.type
_entity.pdbx_description
1 polymer ?
#
loop_
_entity_poly.entity_id
_entity_poly.type
_entity_poly.pdbx_seq_one_letter_code
_entity_poly.pdbx_strand_id
1 'polypeptide(L)'
;MSGFRLGQPKLAGVGAAIQRYFQSRAPVYTGEPYAYVLYSPGDFPTDNLRAASAIGQHPGAARPLAIKVESNTAFIDALGRGTVGANRASHDALLKHYEDAYRKRLTWPGSSGAVRSQPLSDYAFSLETLQKTEVLTGILGTEFFTGAPGSSCGENADVNHPHMSLKLAAHLLTRPGSQARYVNVVDGGLISASGGGGYDTHDRHVRDSGRNLTNLFKGLVSIINAPGEADPGKLNLDETLIVINTEFGRTPWSQNVTGRNHHPYAYVTAMFGGPVGPEQQGIVGSIDEAGYAGNALSPATPRAAILQALGVFPFAPECYAVSDVLGATTEAGAGQLLNELVLGVTS
;
A
#
# COMPACT_ATOMS: atom_id res chain seq x y z
N MET A 1 1.38 -7.65 18.04
CA MET A 1 2.75 -8.02 17.60
C MET A 1 2.78 -9.51 17.29
N SER A 2 3.11 -9.88 16.05
CA SER A 2 3.04 -11.26 15.53
C SER A 2 4.17 -12.20 16.00
N GLY A 3 5.01 -11.77 16.95
CA GLY A 3 6.18 -12.54 17.42
C GLY A 3 7.31 -12.71 16.40
N PHE A 4 7.15 -12.20 15.18
CA PHE A 4 8.14 -12.30 14.12
C PHE A 4 9.20 -11.20 14.22
N ARG A 5 10.47 -11.56 14.01
CA ARG A 5 11.60 -10.62 14.02
C ARG A 5 11.65 -9.80 12.72
N LEU A 6 12.17 -8.57 12.81
CA LEU A 6 12.56 -7.78 11.64
C LEU A 6 13.46 -8.64 10.73
N GLY A 7 13.12 -8.74 9.45
CA GLY A 7 13.81 -9.60 8.48
C GLY A 7 13.04 -10.85 8.04
N GLN A 8 11.84 -11.12 8.57
CA GLN A 8 10.99 -12.14 7.96
C GLN A 8 10.42 -11.65 6.60
N PRO A 9 10.51 -12.46 5.52
CA PRO A 9 9.99 -12.14 4.19
C PRO A 9 8.55 -11.60 4.21
N LYS A 10 7.65 -12.28 4.93
CA LYS A 10 6.23 -11.91 5.05
C LYS A 10 5.93 -10.61 5.81
N LEU A 11 6.94 -9.93 6.35
CA LEU A 11 6.81 -8.59 6.94
C LEU A 11 7.06 -7.47 5.92
N ALA A 12 7.39 -7.80 4.66
CA ALA A 12 7.31 -6.84 3.58
C ALA A 12 5.86 -6.40 3.35
N GLY A 13 5.66 -5.12 3.02
CA GLY A 13 4.40 -4.64 2.48
C GLY A 13 4.13 -5.28 1.13
N VAL A 14 2.86 -5.54 0.81
CA VAL A 14 2.44 -6.17 -0.46
C VAL A 14 2.98 -5.40 -1.67
N GLY A 15 3.00 -4.07 -1.58
CA GLY A 15 3.53 -3.20 -2.62
C GLY A 15 5.01 -3.46 -2.95
N ALA A 16 5.81 -4.01 -2.04
CA ALA A 16 7.23 -4.27 -2.31
C ALA A 16 7.43 -5.40 -3.32
N ALA A 17 6.67 -6.48 -3.19
CA ALA A 17 6.68 -7.59 -4.15
C ALA A 17 6.18 -7.12 -5.53
N ILE A 18 5.12 -6.30 -5.55
CA ILE A 18 4.53 -5.74 -6.78
C ILE A 18 5.54 -4.80 -7.47
N GLN A 19 6.12 -3.85 -6.74
CA GLN A 19 7.15 -2.93 -7.27
C GLN A 19 8.29 -3.71 -7.90
N ARG A 20 8.87 -4.67 -7.17
CA ARG A 20 9.98 -5.50 -7.67
C ARG A 20 9.58 -6.29 -8.92
N TYR A 21 8.41 -6.93 -8.90
CA TYR A 21 7.97 -7.81 -9.97
C TYR A 21 7.88 -7.07 -11.31
N PHE A 22 7.15 -5.95 -11.33
CA PHE A 22 6.93 -5.19 -12.55
C PHE A 22 8.18 -4.42 -12.96
N GLN A 23 8.91 -3.83 -12.01
CA GLN A 23 10.15 -3.11 -12.32
C GLN A 23 11.23 -4.02 -12.93
N SER A 24 11.39 -5.26 -12.45
CA SER A 24 12.37 -6.21 -13.00
C SER A 24 12.02 -6.74 -14.38
N ARG A 25 10.77 -6.57 -14.82
CA ARG A 25 10.27 -6.98 -16.15
C ARG A 25 10.07 -5.79 -17.08
N ALA A 26 10.17 -4.58 -16.57
CA ALA A 26 10.08 -3.38 -17.38
C ALA A 26 11.30 -3.31 -18.33
N PRO A 27 11.10 -3.09 -19.64
CA PRO A 27 12.21 -3.00 -20.58
C PRO A 27 13.09 -1.77 -20.30
N VAL A 28 12.48 -0.70 -19.76
CA VAL A 28 13.14 0.55 -19.39
C VAL A 28 12.49 1.07 -18.11
N TYR A 29 13.31 1.50 -17.14
CA TYR A 29 12.81 2.23 -15.99
C TYR A 29 12.48 3.67 -16.38
N THR A 30 11.21 4.05 -16.31
CA THR A 30 10.75 5.39 -16.70
C THR A 30 10.91 6.42 -15.58
N GLY A 31 11.07 6.00 -14.32
CA GLY A 31 11.02 6.88 -13.15
C GLY A 31 9.65 6.88 -12.45
N GLU A 32 8.64 6.26 -13.06
CA GLU A 32 7.33 6.08 -12.44
C GLU A 32 7.30 4.81 -11.57
N PRO A 33 6.88 4.89 -10.30
CA PRO A 33 6.66 3.72 -9.45
C PRO A 33 5.49 2.84 -9.91
N TYR A 34 5.57 1.54 -9.62
CA TYR A 34 4.47 0.58 -9.80
C TYR A 34 3.62 0.44 -8.53
N ALA A 35 4.16 0.78 -7.35
CA ALA A 35 3.46 0.70 -6.08
C ALA A 35 3.60 1.99 -5.25
N TYR A 36 2.49 2.42 -4.66
CA TYR A 36 2.41 3.64 -3.85
C TYR A 36 1.81 3.36 -2.47
N VAL A 37 2.21 4.17 -1.49
CA VAL A 37 1.59 4.24 -0.16
C VAL A 37 1.19 5.68 0.10
N LEU A 38 -0.11 5.95 0.20
CA LEU A 38 -0.65 7.28 0.49
C LEU A 38 -1.03 7.36 1.96
N TYR A 39 -0.67 8.44 2.64
CA TYR A 39 -0.99 8.63 4.05
C TYR A 39 -1.24 10.11 4.38
N SER A 40 -2.11 10.36 5.34
CA SER A 40 -2.45 11.72 5.79
C SER A 40 -1.41 12.26 6.80
N PRO A 41 -1.34 13.58 7.03
CA PRO A 41 -0.66 14.15 8.18
C PRO A 41 -1.41 13.81 9.49
N GLY A 42 -0.68 13.58 10.58
CA GLY A 42 -1.24 13.29 11.91
C GLY A 42 -0.44 12.25 12.70
N ASP A 43 -0.80 12.07 13.97
CA ASP A 43 -0.28 11.01 14.84
C ASP A 43 -0.91 9.67 14.45
N PHE A 44 -0.33 9.05 13.43
CA PHE A 44 -0.52 7.63 13.15
C PHE A 44 0.54 6.84 13.90
N PRO A 45 0.22 5.63 14.39
CA PRO A 45 1.26 4.70 14.76
C PRO A 45 2.21 4.57 13.56
N THR A 46 3.47 4.95 13.73
CA THR A 46 4.49 4.90 12.67
C THR A 46 4.59 3.52 12.03
N ASP A 47 4.09 2.52 12.74
CA ASP A 47 4.12 1.11 12.42
C ASP A 47 3.27 0.77 11.19
N ASN A 48 2.10 1.40 10.98
CA ASN A 48 1.26 1.13 9.79
C ASN A 48 1.94 1.61 8.50
N LEU A 49 2.49 2.83 8.51
CA LEU A 49 3.26 3.36 7.38
C LEU A 49 4.53 2.55 7.14
N ARG A 50 5.25 2.21 8.22
CA ARG A 50 6.47 1.38 8.13
C ARG A 50 6.15 -0.01 7.59
N ALA A 51 5.05 -0.63 8.00
CA ALA A 51 4.63 -1.93 7.49
C ALA A 51 4.23 -1.87 6.01
N ALA A 52 3.45 -0.86 5.60
CA ALA A 52 3.02 -0.70 4.21
C ALA A 52 4.19 -0.46 3.24
N SER A 53 5.24 0.25 3.70
CA SER A 53 6.44 0.57 2.91
C SER A 53 7.65 -0.35 3.19
N ALA A 54 7.49 -1.34 4.08
CA ALA A 54 8.54 -2.28 4.42
C ALA A 54 8.93 -3.12 3.20
N ILE A 55 10.23 -3.27 2.97
CA ILE A 55 10.76 -4.07 1.86
C ILE A 55 11.10 -5.51 2.27
N GLY A 56 11.09 -5.85 3.57
CA GLY A 56 11.49 -7.18 4.05
C GLY A 56 12.85 -7.59 3.49
N GLN A 57 12.90 -8.68 2.72
CA GLN A 57 14.09 -9.20 2.04
C GLN A 57 14.24 -8.72 0.58
N HIS A 58 13.33 -7.85 0.11
CA HIS A 58 13.46 -7.24 -1.21
C HIS A 58 14.57 -6.16 -1.23
N PRO A 59 15.16 -5.88 -2.41
CA PRO A 59 16.10 -4.76 -2.57
C PRO A 59 15.44 -3.41 -2.24
N GLY A 60 16.22 -2.38 -1.93
CA GLY A 60 15.73 -1.03 -1.66
C GLY A 60 14.89 -0.46 -2.81
N ALA A 61 15.22 -0.84 -4.05
CA ALA A 61 14.46 -0.49 -5.25
C ALA A 61 13.02 -1.03 -5.29
N ALA A 62 12.68 -1.98 -4.43
CA ALA A 62 11.34 -2.51 -4.28
C ALA A 62 10.46 -1.63 -3.38
N ARG A 63 10.99 -0.60 -2.72
CA ARG A 63 10.19 0.22 -1.80
C ARG A 63 9.09 0.97 -2.55
N PRO A 64 7.81 0.82 -2.18
CA PRO A 64 6.74 1.66 -2.70
C PRO A 64 6.99 3.14 -2.43
N LEU A 65 6.60 4.03 -3.34
CA LEU A 65 6.70 5.47 -3.09
C LEU A 65 5.66 5.87 -2.04
N ALA A 66 6.14 6.29 -0.86
CA ALA A 66 5.28 6.81 0.20
C ALA A 66 5.06 8.31 0.02
N ILE A 67 3.81 8.73 -0.17
CA ILE A 67 3.41 10.13 -0.37
C ILE A 67 2.56 10.58 0.81
N LYS A 68 2.99 11.66 1.46
CA LYS A 68 2.16 12.35 2.44
C LYS A 68 1.15 13.21 1.69
N VAL A 69 -0.12 12.88 1.80
CA VAL A 69 -1.22 13.63 1.19
C VAL A 69 -1.71 14.64 2.21
N GLU A 70 -1.13 15.84 2.15
CA GLU A 70 -1.43 16.98 3.00
C GLU A 70 -2.01 18.15 2.18
N SER A 71 -2.72 19.07 2.84
CA SER A 71 -3.29 20.26 2.18
C SER A 71 -2.23 21.35 1.95
N ASN A 72 -1.15 21.02 1.25
CA ASN A 72 -0.14 21.96 0.75
C ASN A 72 0.69 21.35 -0.39
N THR A 73 1.47 22.17 -1.08
CA THR A 73 2.29 21.75 -2.23
C THR A 73 3.72 21.35 -1.87
N ALA A 74 4.10 21.28 -0.59
CA ALA A 74 5.50 21.14 -0.19
C ALA A 74 6.20 19.91 -0.79
N PHE A 75 5.49 18.78 -0.89
CA PHE A 75 6.01 17.58 -1.55
C PHE A 75 6.25 17.82 -3.05
N ILE A 76 5.30 18.44 -3.74
CA ILE A 76 5.42 18.77 -5.17
C ILE A 76 6.56 19.75 -5.42
N ASP A 77 6.67 20.78 -4.59
CA ASP A 77 7.73 21.77 -4.66
C ASP A 77 9.11 21.13 -4.43
N ALA A 78 9.20 20.15 -3.52
CA ALA A 78 10.43 19.39 -3.27
C ALA A 78 10.88 18.54 -4.47
N LEU A 79 9.95 18.01 -5.27
CA LEU A 79 10.28 17.27 -6.51
C LEU A 79 10.99 18.15 -7.55
N GLY A 80 10.75 19.47 -7.50
CA GLY A 80 11.45 20.46 -8.32
C GLY A 80 12.93 20.63 -7.95
N ARG A 81 13.38 20.10 -6.80
CA ARG A 81 14.77 20.13 -6.32
C ARG A 81 15.37 21.55 -6.33
N GLY A 82 14.57 22.54 -5.90
CA GLY A 82 14.92 23.97 -5.96
C GLY A 82 16.22 24.35 -5.25
N THR A 83 16.68 23.56 -4.26
CA THR A 83 17.94 23.76 -3.55
C THR A 83 19.18 23.64 -4.44
N VAL A 84 19.13 22.81 -5.50
CA VAL A 84 20.22 22.72 -6.50
C VAL A 84 19.94 23.58 -7.73
N GLY A 85 18.67 23.90 -8.01
CA GLY A 85 18.25 24.87 -9.03
C GLY A 85 18.95 24.67 -10.39
N ALA A 86 19.55 25.73 -10.93
CA ALA A 86 20.27 25.69 -12.20
C ALA A 86 21.49 24.74 -12.21
N ASN A 87 22.02 24.37 -11.03
CA ASN A 87 23.15 23.45 -10.92
C ASN A 87 22.73 21.97 -10.93
N ARG A 88 21.44 21.65 -11.15
CA ARG A 88 20.92 20.27 -11.10
C ARG A 88 21.72 19.29 -11.97
N ALA A 89 22.02 19.65 -13.22
CA ALA A 89 22.79 18.80 -14.13
C ALA A 89 24.21 18.51 -13.62
N SER A 90 24.92 19.55 -13.15
CA SER A 90 26.27 19.41 -12.59
C SER A 90 26.28 18.61 -11.28
N HIS A 91 25.25 18.82 -10.43
CA HIS A 91 25.07 18.06 -9.19
C HIS A 91 24.81 16.57 -9.47
N ASP A 92 23.95 16.26 -10.45
CA ASP A 92 23.66 14.88 -10.85
C ASP A 92 24.88 14.18 -11.47
N ALA A 93 25.66 14.91 -12.28
CA ALA A 93 26.94 14.42 -12.79
C ALA A 93 27.96 14.15 -11.69
N LEU A 94 28.02 14.99 -10.65
CA LEU A 94 28.89 14.80 -9.49
C LEU A 94 28.52 13.55 -8.68
N LEU A 95 27.23 13.35 -8.40
CA LEU A 95 26.76 12.16 -7.70
C LEU A 95 27.06 10.89 -8.50
N LYS A 96 26.82 10.93 -9.82
CA LYS A 96 27.15 9.82 -10.72
C LYS A 96 28.65 9.51 -10.75
N HIS A 97 29.51 10.54 -10.73
CA HIS A 97 30.96 10.36 -10.66
C HIS A 97 31.37 9.60 -9.40
N TYR A 98 30.81 9.94 -8.23
CA TYR A 98 31.13 9.23 -6.99
C TYR A 98 30.59 7.79 -6.97
N GLU A 99 29.39 7.57 -7.52
CA GLU A 99 28.85 6.22 -7.71
C GLU A 99 29.78 5.36 -8.58
N ASP A 100 30.21 5.89 -9.73
CA ASP A 100 31.10 5.20 -10.67
C ASP A 100 32.49 4.94 -10.08
N ALA A 101 33.05 5.93 -9.37
CA ALA A 101 34.32 5.79 -8.68
C ALA A 101 34.27 4.70 -7.61
N TYR A 102 33.19 4.63 -6.83
CA TYR A 102 33.01 3.58 -5.83
C TYR A 102 32.78 2.21 -6.47
N ARG A 103 31.94 2.14 -7.52
CA ARG A 103 31.72 0.90 -8.30
C ARG A 103 33.02 0.36 -8.87
N LYS A 104 33.90 1.22 -9.40
CA LYS A 104 35.22 0.83 -9.92
C LYS A 104 36.11 0.21 -8.84
N ARG A 105 36.06 0.70 -7.59
CA ARG A 105 36.81 0.09 -6.47
C ARG A 105 36.31 -1.31 -6.11
N LEU A 106 35.05 -1.61 -6.42
CA LEU A 106 34.46 -2.94 -6.25
C LEU A 106 34.69 -3.86 -7.47
N THR A 107 35.28 -3.37 -8.55
CA THR A 107 35.65 -4.17 -9.72
C THR A 107 37.09 -4.65 -9.60
N TRP A 108 37.28 -5.95 -9.42
CA TRP A 108 38.62 -6.56 -9.40
C TRP A 108 39.31 -6.42 -10.77
N PRO A 109 40.62 -6.11 -10.83
CA PRO A 109 41.44 -6.25 -12.02
C PRO A 109 41.17 -7.56 -12.78
N GLY A 110 40.86 -7.47 -14.08
CA GLY A 110 40.54 -8.61 -14.93
C GLY A 110 39.07 -9.07 -14.87
N SER A 111 38.25 -8.52 -13.98
CA SER A 111 36.79 -8.75 -13.97
C SER A 111 36.06 -7.80 -14.93
N SER A 112 34.99 -8.28 -15.56
CA SER A 112 34.08 -7.47 -16.38
C SER A 112 33.03 -6.71 -15.55
N GLY A 113 32.93 -6.97 -14.25
CA GLY A 113 31.92 -6.36 -13.38
C GLY A 113 32.36 -6.19 -11.93
N ALA A 114 31.67 -5.28 -11.24
CA ALA A 114 31.84 -5.06 -9.79
C ALA A 114 31.32 -6.27 -8.99
N VAL A 115 31.89 -6.51 -7.81
CA VAL A 115 31.32 -7.48 -6.87
C VAL A 115 29.89 -7.07 -6.49
N ARG A 116 29.03 -8.07 -6.26
CA ARG A 116 27.63 -7.82 -5.89
C ARG A 116 27.57 -7.09 -4.55
N SER A 117 26.94 -5.92 -4.54
CA SER A 117 26.69 -5.12 -3.35
C SER A 117 25.27 -4.58 -3.39
N GLN A 118 24.43 -5.07 -2.48
CA GLN A 118 23.05 -4.61 -2.36
C GLN A 118 22.99 -3.11 -1.99
N PRO A 119 23.77 -2.62 -0.99
CA PRO A 119 23.75 -1.19 -0.65
C PRO A 119 24.17 -0.28 -1.80
N LEU A 120 25.15 -0.69 -2.62
CA LEU A 120 25.54 0.10 -3.80
C LEU A 120 24.42 0.12 -4.86
N SER A 121 23.74 -1.00 -5.07
CA SER A 121 22.63 -1.09 -6.02
C SER A 121 21.45 -0.23 -5.56
N ASP A 122 21.16 -0.21 -4.25
CA ASP A 122 20.11 0.62 -3.66
C ASP A 122 20.44 2.12 -3.73
N TYR A 123 21.71 2.47 -3.50
CA TYR A 123 22.19 3.85 -3.67
C TYR A 123 22.07 4.30 -5.13
N ALA A 124 22.54 3.48 -6.08
CA ALA A 124 22.43 3.75 -7.50
C ALA A 124 20.98 3.98 -7.94
N PHE A 125 20.06 3.12 -7.50
CA PHE A 125 18.63 3.28 -7.79
C PHE A 125 18.03 4.55 -7.16
N SER A 126 18.48 4.91 -5.96
CA SER A 126 18.06 6.15 -5.30
C SER A 126 18.51 7.39 -6.08
N LEU A 127 19.74 7.37 -6.63
CA LEU A 127 20.24 8.43 -7.51
C LEU A 127 19.42 8.52 -8.80
N GLU A 128 19.17 7.39 -9.46
CA GLU A 128 18.39 7.35 -10.70
C GLU A 128 16.96 7.89 -10.49
N THR A 129 16.33 7.53 -9.37
CA THR A 129 14.99 8.03 -9.03
C THR A 129 15.01 9.54 -8.74
N LEU A 130 16.04 10.05 -8.07
CA LEU A 130 16.23 11.49 -7.82
C LEU A 130 16.47 12.28 -9.13
N GLN A 131 17.07 11.66 -10.13
CA GLN A 131 17.29 12.28 -11.43
C GLN A 131 15.99 12.40 -12.23
N LYS A 132 15.06 11.45 -12.07
CA LYS A 132 13.80 11.34 -12.80
C LYS A 132 12.59 11.97 -12.09
N THR A 133 12.81 12.89 -11.14
CA THR A 133 11.70 13.49 -10.37
C THR A 133 10.70 14.26 -11.24
N GLU A 134 11.09 14.71 -12.45
CA GLU A 134 10.15 15.35 -13.38
C GLU A 134 8.98 14.46 -13.77
N VAL A 135 9.17 13.14 -13.79
CA VAL A 135 8.09 12.18 -14.07
C VAL A 135 7.00 12.28 -13.02
N LEU A 136 7.39 12.38 -11.74
CA LEU A 136 6.46 12.58 -10.64
C LEU A 136 5.78 13.95 -10.71
N THR A 137 6.50 15.01 -11.08
CA THR A 137 5.86 16.33 -11.27
C THR A 137 4.85 16.35 -12.40
N GLY A 138 5.04 15.51 -13.43
CA GLY A 138 4.12 15.41 -14.56
C GLY A 138 2.83 14.64 -14.24
N ILE A 139 2.84 13.78 -13.23
CA ILE A 139 1.67 12.96 -12.85
C ILE A 139 1.01 13.41 -11.54
N LEU A 140 1.67 14.20 -10.70
CA LEU A 140 1.14 14.66 -9.43
C LEU A 140 0.74 16.14 -9.50
N GLY A 141 -0.51 16.39 -9.89
CA GLY A 141 -1.09 17.74 -9.91
C GLY A 141 -1.36 18.30 -8.51
N THR A 142 -1.33 19.63 -8.38
CA THR A 142 -1.57 20.33 -7.10
C THR A 142 -3.01 20.19 -6.60
N GLU A 143 -3.96 19.84 -7.49
CA GLU A 143 -5.35 19.56 -7.15
C GLU A 143 -5.49 18.39 -6.18
N PHE A 144 -4.58 17.41 -6.19
CA PHE A 144 -4.59 16.28 -5.26
C PHE A 144 -4.08 16.65 -3.85
N PHE A 145 -3.47 17.83 -3.72
CA PHE A 145 -2.92 18.38 -2.49
C PHE A 145 -3.64 19.66 -2.05
N THR A 146 -4.76 19.98 -2.69
CA THR A 146 -5.63 21.09 -2.30
C THR A 146 -6.71 20.56 -1.36
N GLY A 147 -6.67 20.99 -0.09
CA GLY A 147 -7.64 20.58 0.91
C GLY A 147 -9.06 21.01 0.57
N ALA A 148 -10.01 20.13 0.84
CA ALA A 148 -11.44 20.43 0.79
C ALA A 148 -12.09 19.98 2.11
N PRO A 149 -13.07 20.74 2.64
CA PRO A 149 -13.77 20.37 3.85
C PRO A 149 -14.57 19.08 3.65
N GLY A 150 -14.74 18.32 4.73
CA GLY A 150 -15.52 17.09 4.74
C GLY A 150 -16.51 17.07 5.89
N SER A 151 -17.63 16.39 5.68
CA SER A 151 -18.63 16.16 6.72
C SER A 151 -19.09 14.71 6.74
N SER A 152 -19.22 14.15 7.94
CA SER A 152 -19.71 12.79 8.13
C SER A 152 -20.36 12.65 9.50
N CYS A 153 -21.52 12.00 9.57
CA CYS A 153 -22.25 11.75 10.81
C CYS A 153 -22.47 13.00 11.70
N GLY A 154 -22.69 14.18 11.08
CA GLY A 154 -22.92 15.45 11.79
C GLY A 154 -21.66 16.13 12.31
N GLU A 155 -20.47 15.61 12.01
CA GLU A 155 -19.18 16.22 12.32
C GLU A 155 -18.51 16.75 11.05
N ASN A 156 -17.75 17.83 11.19
CA ASN A 156 -17.07 18.52 10.09
C ASN A 156 -15.56 18.57 10.35
N ALA A 157 -14.78 18.53 9.28
CA ALA A 157 -13.35 18.81 9.28
C ALA A 157 -13.01 19.78 8.16
N ASP A 158 -12.03 20.66 8.39
CA ASP A 158 -11.59 21.64 7.40
C ASP A 158 -10.91 20.99 6.19
N VAL A 159 -10.31 19.81 6.39
CA VAL A 159 -9.64 19.04 5.34
C VAL A 159 -9.98 17.56 5.44
N ASN A 160 -10.52 17.00 4.35
CA ASN A 160 -10.83 15.58 4.22
C ASN A 160 -9.70 14.80 3.54
N HIS A 161 -8.63 14.52 4.28
CA HIS A 161 -7.46 13.80 3.76
C HIS A 161 -7.76 12.38 3.22
N PRO A 162 -8.70 11.60 3.78
CA PRO A 162 -9.09 10.33 3.18
C PRO A 162 -9.62 10.49 1.74
N HIS A 163 -10.46 11.50 1.49
CA HIS A 163 -10.98 11.76 0.15
C HIS A 163 -9.90 12.26 -0.81
N MET A 164 -8.97 13.09 -0.34
CA MET A 164 -7.81 13.51 -1.14
C MET A 164 -6.95 12.30 -1.54
N SER A 165 -6.64 11.42 -0.58
CA SER A 165 -5.85 10.21 -0.83
C SER A 165 -6.55 9.25 -1.80
N LEU A 166 -7.87 9.08 -1.68
CA LEU A 166 -8.65 8.24 -2.59
C LEU A 166 -8.68 8.80 -4.01
N LYS A 167 -8.87 10.12 -4.17
CA LYS A 167 -8.80 10.77 -5.50
C LYS A 167 -7.42 10.60 -6.14
N LEU A 168 -6.35 10.78 -5.36
CA LEU A 168 -4.99 10.53 -5.86
C LEU A 168 -4.79 9.05 -6.22
N ALA A 169 -5.31 8.12 -5.42
CA ALA A 169 -5.23 6.69 -5.71
C ALA A 169 -5.91 6.32 -7.03
N ALA A 170 -7.12 6.85 -7.27
CA ALA A 170 -7.83 6.66 -8.52
C ALA A 170 -7.00 7.19 -9.70
N HIS A 171 -6.57 8.45 -9.65
CA HIS A 171 -5.72 9.04 -10.69
C HIS A 171 -4.42 8.26 -10.93
N LEU A 172 -3.79 7.78 -9.85
CA LEU A 172 -2.59 6.96 -9.95
C LEU A 172 -2.87 5.64 -10.68
N LEU A 173 -4.05 5.05 -10.54
CA LEU A 173 -4.38 3.77 -11.18
C LEU A 173 -4.97 3.94 -12.59
N THR A 174 -5.73 5.00 -12.85
CA THR A 174 -6.61 5.09 -14.02
C THR A 174 -6.10 6.01 -15.12
N ARG A 175 -5.19 6.96 -14.82
CA ARG A 175 -4.72 7.91 -15.84
C ARG A 175 -4.11 7.18 -17.05
N PRO A 176 -4.29 7.70 -18.27
CA PRO A 176 -3.68 7.13 -19.46
C PRO A 176 -2.16 7.00 -19.32
N GLY A 177 -1.63 5.82 -19.63
CA GLY A 177 -0.19 5.53 -19.55
C GLY A 177 0.33 5.18 -18.15
N SER A 178 -0.53 5.06 -17.14
CA SER A 178 -0.11 4.68 -15.79
C SER A 178 0.61 3.33 -15.72
N GLN A 179 1.74 3.32 -15.02
CA GLN A 179 2.46 2.13 -14.60
C GLN A 179 2.02 1.61 -13.24
N ALA A 180 1.24 2.37 -12.47
CA ALA A 180 0.78 1.91 -11.16
C ALA A 180 0.01 0.58 -11.27
N ARG A 181 0.32 -0.35 -10.36
CA ARG A 181 -0.35 -1.64 -10.19
C ARG A 181 -0.89 -1.82 -8.77
N TYR A 182 -0.52 -0.93 -7.86
CA TYR A 182 -0.92 -0.97 -6.46
C TYR A 182 -0.86 0.41 -5.80
N VAL A 183 -1.92 0.76 -5.07
CA VAL A 183 -1.95 1.95 -4.21
C VAL A 183 -2.54 1.55 -2.86
N ASN A 184 -1.77 1.72 -1.79
CA ASN A 184 -2.23 1.52 -0.43
C ASN A 184 -2.56 2.87 0.22
N VAL A 185 -3.84 3.12 0.50
CA VAL A 185 -4.26 4.30 1.26
C VAL A 185 -4.30 3.94 2.75
N VAL A 186 -3.47 4.60 3.56
CA VAL A 186 -3.57 4.55 5.02
C VAL A 186 -4.64 5.54 5.43
N ASP A 187 -5.84 5.04 5.75
CA ASP A 187 -6.96 5.89 6.16
C ASP A 187 -6.75 6.43 7.57
N GLY A 188 -6.52 7.75 7.64
CA GLY A 188 -6.34 8.46 8.89
C GLY A 188 -7.63 8.91 9.57
N GLY A 189 -8.79 8.64 8.97
CA GLY A 189 -10.08 9.15 9.40
C GLY A 189 -10.33 10.60 8.97
N LEU A 190 -11.60 11.01 8.97
CA LEU A 190 -11.98 12.41 8.73
C LEU A 190 -11.51 13.30 9.88
N ILE A 191 -11.66 12.79 11.10
CA ILE A 191 -11.18 13.37 12.35
C ILE A 191 -10.52 12.24 13.12
N SER A 192 -9.44 12.54 13.85
CA SER A 192 -8.78 11.55 14.70
C SER A 192 -9.76 10.89 15.68
N ALA A 193 -9.63 9.58 15.86
CA ALA A 193 -10.35 8.83 16.87
C ALA A 193 -9.84 9.18 18.27
N SER A 194 -10.65 8.89 19.30
CA SER A 194 -10.37 9.26 20.69
C SER A 194 -9.05 8.75 21.26
N GLY A 195 -8.54 7.62 20.76
CA GLY A 195 -7.27 7.01 21.17
C GLY A 195 -6.08 7.40 20.30
N GLY A 196 -6.30 8.14 19.22
CA GLY A 196 -5.28 8.49 18.22
C GLY A 196 -5.53 7.86 16.85
N GLY A 197 -4.86 8.36 15.82
CA GLY A 197 -5.06 7.92 14.43
C GLY A 197 -6.52 7.97 13.98
N GLY A 198 -6.90 7.15 12.99
CA GLY A 198 -8.27 7.12 12.44
C GLY A 198 -9.23 6.15 13.12
N TYR A 199 -8.72 5.09 13.76
CA TYR A 199 -9.54 3.98 14.25
C TYR A 199 -9.14 3.47 15.65
N ASP A 200 -8.17 4.13 16.32
CA ASP A 200 -7.86 3.77 17.69
C ASP A 200 -8.90 4.36 18.65
N THR A 201 -9.87 3.53 19.03
CA THR A 201 -11.14 3.95 19.65
C THR A 201 -11.24 3.46 21.09
N HIS A 202 -10.32 3.94 21.93
CA HIS A 202 -10.31 3.66 23.39
C HIS A 202 -11.43 4.39 24.17
N ASP A 203 -12.19 5.24 23.48
CA ASP A 203 -13.44 5.88 23.91
C ASP A 203 -14.35 6.10 22.66
N ARG A 204 -15.63 6.41 22.86
CA ARG A 204 -16.62 6.80 21.83
C ARG A 204 -16.60 5.96 20.55
N HIS A 205 -16.40 4.64 20.66
CA HIS A 205 -16.11 3.75 19.52
C HIS A 205 -17.14 3.84 18.39
N VAL A 206 -18.44 3.76 18.72
CA VAL A 206 -19.52 3.82 17.73
C VAL A 206 -19.50 5.15 16.97
N ARG A 207 -19.26 6.26 17.66
CA ARG A 207 -19.23 7.60 17.06
C ARG A 207 -18.02 7.76 16.15
N ASP A 208 -16.82 7.47 16.65
CA ASP A 208 -15.57 7.71 15.93
C ASP A 208 -15.42 6.73 14.74
N SER A 209 -15.63 5.43 14.96
CA SER A 209 -15.61 4.44 13.87
C SER A 209 -16.73 4.69 12.86
N GLY A 210 -17.95 4.99 13.32
CA GLY A 210 -19.08 5.29 12.45
C GLY A 210 -18.83 6.49 11.54
N ARG A 211 -18.34 7.61 12.08
CA ARG A 211 -17.96 8.80 11.32
C ARG A 211 -16.91 8.48 10.25
N ASN A 212 -15.79 7.89 10.68
CA ASN A 212 -14.63 7.71 9.81
C ASN A 212 -14.87 6.66 8.73
N LEU A 213 -15.50 5.53 9.09
CA LEU A 213 -15.85 4.48 8.13
C LEU A 213 -16.88 4.99 7.10
N THR A 214 -17.89 5.74 7.54
CA THR A 214 -18.86 6.36 6.62
C THR A 214 -18.18 7.36 5.68
N ASN A 215 -17.24 8.15 6.18
CA ASN A 215 -16.47 9.08 5.34
C ASN A 215 -15.65 8.33 4.28
N LEU A 216 -14.92 7.29 4.69
CA LEU A 216 -14.11 6.44 3.81
C LEU A 216 -14.97 5.87 2.68
N PHE A 217 -16.08 5.21 3.02
CA PHE A 217 -16.94 4.57 2.01
C PHE A 217 -17.60 5.58 1.07
N LYS A 218 -18.03 6.75 1.55
CA LYS A 218 -18.54 7.81 0.67
C LYS A 218 -17.50 8.26 -0.35
N GLY A 219 -16.25 8.42 0.09
CA GLY A 219 -15.14 8.77 -0.79
C GLY A 219 -14.83 7.64 -1.78
N LEU A 220 -14.77 6.40 -1.30
CA LEU A 220 -14.43 5.23 -2.11
C LEU A 220 -15.48 4.98 -3.19
N VAL A 221 -16.77 5.01 -2.85
CA VAL A 221 -17.86 4.85 -3.81
C VAL A 221 -17.82 5.97 -4.87
N SER A 222 -17.43 7.19 -4.50
CA SER A 222 -17.39 8.32 -5.45
C SER A 222 -16.34 8.18 -6.55
N ILE A 223 -15.31 7.35 -6.34
CA ILE A 223 -14.22 7.11 -7.29
C ILE A 223 -14.35 5.78 -8.03
N ILE A 224 -15.43 5.03 -7.80
CA ILE A 224 -15.73 3.76 -8.49
C ILE A 224 -16.81 4.03 -9.55
N ASN A 225 -16.66 3.44 -10.73
CA ASN A 225 -17.71 3.47 -11.74
C ASN A 225 -18.96 2.75 -11.24
N ALA A 226 -20.11 3.44 -11.26
CA ALA A 226 -21.39 2.81 -11.02
C ALA A 226 -21.73 1.79 -12.13
N PRO A 227 -22.66 0.84 -11.91
CA PRO A 227 -23.10 -0.06 -12.96
C PRO A 227 -23.58 0.70 -14.21
N GLY A 228 -22.94 0.44 -15.35
CA GLY A 228 -23.20 1.12 -16.63
C GLY A 228 -22.45 2.46 -16.83
N GLU A 229 -21.67 2.91 -15.85
CA GLU A 229 -20.75 4.04 -15.98
C GLU A 229 -19.41 3.59 -16.58
N ALA A 230 -18.83 4.41 -17.44
CA ALA A 230 -17.55 4.15 -18.09
C ALA A 230 -16.64 5.39 -18.04
N ASP A 231 -16.57 6.05 -16.88
CA ASP A 231 -15.64 7.17 -16.68
C ASP A 231 -14.21 6.60 -16.57
N PRO A 232 -13.30 6.91 -17.52
CA PRO A 232 -11.93 6.41 -17.49
C PRO A 232 -11.10 7.00 -16.34
N GLY A 233 -11.58 8.04 -15.65
CA GLY A 233 -10.94 8.58 -14.44
C GLY A 233 -11.28 7.81 -13.16
N LYS A 234 -12.30 6.95 -13.18
CA LYS A 234 -12.76 6.16 -12.03
C LYS A 234 -12.31 4.71 -12.11
N LEU A 235 -12.29 4.06 -10.96
CA LEU A 235 -11.97 2.63 -10.85
C LEU A 235 -13.05 1.78 -11.51
N ASN A 236 -12.65 0.89 -12.41
CA ASN A 236 -13.51 -0.16 -12.94
C ASN A 236 -13.34 -1.42 -12.09
N LEU A 237 -14.44 -1.92 -11.51
CA LEU A 237 -14.41 -3.13 -10.67
C LEU A 237 -14.12 -4.42 -11.45
N ASP A 238 -14.27 -4.44 -12.78
CA ASP A 238 -13.90 -5.61 -13.59
C ASP A 238 -12.37 -5.80 -13.64
N GLU A 239 -11.60 -4.73 -13.48
CA GLU A 239 -10.14 -4.73 -13.64
C GLU A 239 -9.40 -4.32 -12.34
N THR A 240 -10.14 -3.89 -11.31
CA THR A 240 -9.57 -3.37 -10.06
C THR A 240 -10.05 -4.17 -8.87
N LEU A 241 -9.12 -4.80 -8.16
CA LEU A 241 -9.35 -5.40 -6.85
C LEU A 241 -9.23 -4.32 -5.76
N ILE A 242 -10.28 -4.12 -4.98
CA ILE A 242 -10.30 -3.25 -3.82
C ILE A 242 -10.22 -4.11 -2.56
N VAL A 243 -9.30 -3.74 -1.67
CA VAL A 243 -9.08 -4.43 -0.40
C VAL A 243 -9.21 -3.44 0.75
N ILE A 244 -10.15 -3.70 1.65
CA ILE A 244 -10.34 -2.95 2.88
C ILE A 244 -9.84 -3.83 4.01
N ASN A 245 -8.79 -3.38 4.68
CA ASN A 245 -8.11 -4.17 5.70
C ASN A 245 -7.78 -3.32 6.93
N THR A 246 -7.64 -4.00 8.07
CA THR A 246 -7.13 -3.42 9.31
C THR A 246 -5.93 -4.23 9.83
N GLU A 247 -5.13 -3.62 10.71
CA GLU A 247 -4.02 -4.31 11.38
C GLU A 247 -4.49 -5.28 12.48
N PHE A 248 -5.64 -4.98 13.09
CA PHE A 248 -6.35 -5.77 14.08
C PHE A 248 -7.80 -5.30 14.21
N GLY A 249 -8.60 -6.05 14.97
CA GLY A 249 -9.99 -5.72 15.28
C GLY A 249 -10.15 -4.91 16.56
N ARG A 250 -11.39 -4.66 16.96
CA ARG A 250 -11.73 -4.09 18.28
C ARG A 250 -12.51 -5.11 19.09
N THR A 251 -12.29 -5.11 20.40
CA THR A 251 -12.93 -6.09 21.30
C THR A 251 -14.46 -6.00 21.23
N PRO A 252 -15.18 -7.12 21.38
CA PRO A 252 -16.65 -7.10 21.45
C PRO A 252 -17.17 -6.52 22.77
N TRP A 253 -16.32 -6.48 23.81
CA TRP A 253 -16.59 -5.86 25.11
C TRP A 253 -16.05 -4.43 25.21
N SER A 254 -16.64 -3.64 26.10
CA SER A 254 -16.28 -2.24 26.33
C SER A 254 -14.92 -2.10 27.03
N GLN A 255 -14.07 -1.23 26.50
CA GLN A 255 -13.00 -0.64 27.28
C GLN A 255 -13.51 0.68 27.87
N ASN A 256 -13.40 0.82 29.18
CA ASN A 256 -14.01 1.93 29.91
C ASN A 256 -15.55 1.95 29.69
N VAL A 257 -16.10 3.13 29.36
CA VAL A 257 -17.55 3.31 29.19
C VAL A 257 -17.98 3.09 27.74
N THR A 258 -17.38 3.80 26.77
CA THR A 258 -17.85 3.78 25.37
C THR A 258 -16.78 3.38 24.35
N GLY A 259 -15.58 3.04 24.81
CA GLY A 259 -14.47 2.58 23.97
C GLY A 259 -14.40 1.07 23.79
N ARG A 260 -13.44 0.61 23.00
CA ARG A 260 -13.06 -0.79 22.79
C ARG A 260 -11.55 -0.95 22.87
N ASN A 261 -11.04 -2.12 23.22
CA ASN A 261 -9.59 -2.40 23.21
C ASN A 261 -9.14 -2.99 21.87
N HIS A 262 -7.83 -3.10 21.66
CA HIS A 262 -7.24 -3.77 20.50
C HIS A 262 -7.55 -5.27 20.53
N HIS A 263 -7.95 -5.84 19.39
CA HIS A 263 -8.31 -7.26 19.28
C HIS A 263 -7.62 -7.92 18.08
N PRO A 264 -6.34 -8.33 18.21
CA PRO A 264 -5.58 -8.91 17.11
C PRO A 264 -6.00 -10.34 16.73
N TYR A 265 -6.89 -10.96 17.50
CA TYR A 265 -7.29 -12.36 17.31
C TYR A 265 -8.46 -12.53 16.34
N ALA A 266 -9.24 -11.49 16.08
CA ALA A 266 -10.38 -11.56 15.17
C ALA A 266 -10.67 -10.18 14.56
N TYR A 267 -10.71 -10.13 13.22
CA TYR A 267 -11.07 -8.94 12.45
C TYR A 267 -11.48 -9.35 11.04
N VAL A 268 -12.02 -8.39 10.28
CA VAL A 268 -12.54 -8.61 8.94
C VAL A 268 -11.67 -7.89 7.93
N THR A 269 -11.31 -8.59 6.87
CA THR A 269 -10.80 -8.01 5.62
C THR A 269 -11.90 -8.16 4.57
N ALA A 270 -12.24 -7.08 3.86
CA ALA A 270 -13.20 -7.13 2.75
C ALA A 270 -12.46 -6.97 1.43
N MET A 271 -12.80 -7.79 0.43
CA MET A 271 -12.19 -7.79 -0.90
C MET A 271 -13.30 -7.86 -1.95
N PHE A 272 -13.23 -7.01 -2.97
CA PHE A 272 -14.20 -6.99 -4.07
C PHE A 272 -13.62 -6.38 -5.34
N GLY A 273 -14.18 -6.75 -6.49
CA GLY A 273 -13.65 -6.39 -7.81
C GLY A 273 -12.46 -7.24 -8.24
N GLY A 274 -11.94 -6.97 -9.44
CA GLY A 274 -10.91 -7.76 -10.09
C GLY A 274 -11.34 -9.23 -10.22
N PRO A 275 -10.52 -10.20 -9.78
CA PRO A 275 -10.85 -11.61 -9.93
C PRO A 275 -11.92 -12.10 -8.95
N VAL A 276 -12.35 -11.29 -7.96
CA VAL A 276 -13.36 -11.70 -6.96
C VAL A 276 -14.71 -11.95 -7.62
N GLY A 277 -14.95 -13.22 -7.96
CA GLY A 277 -16.12 -13.66 -8.72
C GLY A 277 -17.37 -13.90 -7.86
N PRO A 278 -18.52 -14.13 -8.51
CA PRO A 278 -19.78 -14.44 -7.83
C PRO A 278 -19.70 -15.69 -6.95
N GLU A 279 -18.82 -16.63 -7.27
CA GLU A 279 -18.63 -17.88 -6.54
C GLU A 279 -18.04 -17.67 -5.15
N GLN A 280 -17.34 -16.54 -4.91
CA GLN A 280 -16.90 -16.11 -3.59
C GLN A 280 -17.72 -14.96 -3.02
N GLN A 281 -18.96 -14.78 -3.48
CA GLN A 281 -19.91 -13.94 -2.78
C GLN A 281 -20.22 -14.56 -1.42
N GLY A 282 -19.51 -14.15 -0.38
CA GLY A 282 -19.73 -14.70 0.94
C GLY A 282 -18.73 -14.27 2.00
N ILE A 283 -18.85 -14.94 3.14
CA ILE A 283 -18.00 -14.76 4.31
C ILE A 283 -17.16 -16.02 4.44
N VAL A 284 -15.84 -15.85 4.55
CA VAL A 284 -14.91 -16.95 4.85
C VAL A 284 -14.45 -16.81 6.29
N GLY A 285 -14.60 -17.90 7.05
CA GLY A 285 -14.41 -17.90 8.49
C GLY A 285 -15.60 -17.31 9.25
N SER A 286 -15.43 -17.13 10.54
CA SER A 286 -16.44 -16.58 11.44
C SER A 286 -15.79 -15.87 12.62
N ILE A 287 -16.52 -14.93 13.22
CA ILE A 287 -16.20 -14.38 14.55
C ILE A 287 -17.44 -14.64 15.40
N ASP A 288 -17.29 -15.39 16.48
CA ASP A 288 -18.41 -15.69 17.38
C ASP A 288 -18.79 -14.47 18.25
N GLU A 289 -19.87 -14.60 19.02
CA GLU A 289 -20.36 -13.53 19.90
C GLU A 289 -19.34 -13.12 20.99
N ALA A 290 -18.46 -14.03 21.39
CA ALA A 290 -17.39 -13.77 22.33
C ALA A 290 -16.16 -13.12 21.68
N GLY A 291 -16.15 -12.98 20.35
CA GLY A 291 -15.08 -12.38 19.58
C GLY A 291 -13.97 -13.34 19.16
N TYR A 292 -14.18 -14.65 19.24
CA TYR A 292 -13.19 -15.62 18.79
C TYR A 292 -13.36 -15.94 17.31
N ALA A 293 -12.23 -15.96 16.60
CA ALA A 293 -12.21 -16.32 15.19
C ALA A 293 -12.29 -17.85 15.03
N GLY A 294 -13.18 -18.31 14.16
CA GLY A 294 -13.35 -19.71 13.75
C GLY A 294 -13.16 -19.86 12.25
N ASN A 295 -12.57 -20.98 11.80
CA ASN A 295 -12.24 -21.24 10.38
C ASN A 295 -11.53 -20.05 9.70
N ALA A 296 -10.70 -19.33 10.46
CA ALA A 296 -10.13 -18.06 10.06
C ALA A 296 -8.96 -18.24 9.09
N LEU A 297 -8.76 -17.23 8.24
CA LEU A 297 -7.57 -17.14 7.41
C LEU A 297 -6.45 -16.44 8.17
N SER A 298 -5.20 -16.82 7.89
CA SER A 298 -4.04 -16.09 8.41
C SER A 298 -3.97 -14.70 7.76
N PRO A 299 -3.39 -13.68 8.42
CA PRO A 299 -3.16 -12.37 7.79
C PRO A 299 -2.28 -12.42 6.53
N ALA A 300 -1.54 -13.50 6.31
CA ALA A 300 -0.73 -13.69 5.11
C ALA A 300 -1.57 -14.17 3.91
N THR A 301 -2.64 -14.93 4.16
CA THR A 301 -3.50 -15.50 3.12
C THR A 301 -4.08 -14.45 2.17
N PRO A 302 -4.81 -13.41 2.63
CA PRO A 302 -5.36 -12.41 1.71
C PRO A 302 -4.26 -11.60 1.01
N ARG A 303 -3.10 -11.40 1.66
CA ARG A 303 -1.98 -10.68 1.04
C ARG A 303 -1.28 -11.49 -0.06
N ALA A 304 -1.17 -12.80 0.10
CA ALA A 304 -0.70 -13.70 -0.95
C ALA A 304 -1.70 -13.76 -2.12
N ALA A 305 -3.01 -13.74 -1.83
CA ALA A 305 -4.06 -13.67 -2.84
C ALA A 305 -3.99 -12.40 -3.68
N ILE A 306 -3.66 -11.23 -3.10
CA ILE A 306 -3.43 -9.99 -3.85
C ILE A 306 -2.29 -10.15 -4.87
N LEU A 307 -1.18 -10.79 -4.50
CA LEU A 307 -0.09 -11.05 -5.42
C LEU A 307 -0.54 -11.97 -6.56
N GLN A 308 -1.26 -13.04 -6.22
CA GLN A 308 -1.78 -13.99 -7.21
C GLN A 308 -2.76 -13.33 -8.18
N ALA A 309 -3.67 -12.47 -7.69
CA ALA A 309 -4.60 -11.69 -8.50
C ALA A 309 -3.89 -10.80 -9.53
N LEU A 310 -2.68 -10.33 -9.22
CA LEU A 310 -1.84 -9.51 -10.11
C LEU A 310 -0.88 -10.34 -10.98
N GLY A 311 -0.96 -11.68 -10.94
CA GLY A 311 -0.03 -12.56 -11.66
C GLY A 311 1.40 -12.55 -11.08
N VAL A 312 1.57 -12.10 -9.83
CA VAL A 312 2.83 -12.13 -9.10
C VAL A 312 2.90 -13.40 -8.27
N PHE A 313 3.93 -14.22 -8.48
CA PHE A 313 4.08 -15.48 -7.75
C PHE A 313 4.24 -15.24 -6.23
N PRO A 314 3.29 -15.67 -5.37
CA PRO A 314 3.30 -15.30 -3.96
C PRO A 314 4.35 -16.04 -3.12
N PHE A 315 4.83 -17.20 -3.58
CA PHE A 315 5.69 -18.11 -2.81
C PHE A 315 7.18 -17.96 -3.14
N ALA A 316 7.58 -16.84 -3.75
CA ALA A 316 8.98 -16.50 -3.88
C ALA A 316 9.64 -16.36 -2.49
N PRO A 317 10.96 -16.64 -2.33
CA PRO A 317 11.64 -16.61 -1.04
C PRO A 317 11.53 -15.29 -0.28
N GLU A 318 11.37 -14.17 -0.99
CA GLU A 318 11.22 -12.83 -0.40
C GLU A 318 9.77 -12.48 0.01
N CYS A 319 8.80 -13.35 -0.28
CA CYS A 319 7.37 -13.13 -0.05
C CYS A 319 6.81 -14.03 1.07
N TYR A 320 5.99 -15.04 0.73
CA TYR A 320 5.28 -15.91 1.68
C TYR A 320 5.76 -17.35 1.60
N ALA A 321 5.76 -18.06 2.73
CA ALA A 321 5.96 -19.51 2.72
C ALA A 321 4.63 -20.23 2.39
N VAL A 322 4.71 -21.44 1.83
CA VAL A 322 3.52 -22.29 1.61
C VAL A 322 2.70 -22.46 2.90
N SER A 323 3.37 -22.64 4.04
CA SER A 323 2.74 -22.79 5.34
C SER A 323 2.02 -21.54 5.87
N ASP A 324 2.22 -20.37 5.25
CA ASP A 324 1.47 -19.17 5.60
C ASP A 324 0.01 -19.24 5.10
N VAL A 325 -0.27 -20.11 4.11
CA VAL A 325 -1.63 -20.49 3.67
C VAL A 325 -2.02 -21.76 4.42
N LEU A 326 -2.93 -21.62 5.39
CA LEU A 326 -3.32 -22.73 6.27
C LEU A 326 -3.92 -23.89 5.47
N GLY A 327 -3.44 -25.11 5.72
CA GLY A 327 -3.87 -26.32 5.02
C GLY A 327 -3.07 -26.65 3.75
N ALA A 328 -2.23 -25.74 3.26
CA ALA A 328 -1.39 -25.99 2.09
C ALA A 328 -0.11 -26.76 2.45
N THR A 329 0.28 -27.69 1.58
CA THR A 329 1.56 -28.44 1.67
C THR A 329 2.45 -28.28 0.44
N THR A 330 1.93 -27.72 -0.65
CA THR A 330 2.66 -27.43 -1.89
C THR A 330 2.32 -26.03 -2.39
N GLU A 331 3.17 -25.45 -3.22
CA GLU A 331 2.92 -24.13 -3.85
C GLU A 331 1.67 -24.16 -4.73
N ALA A 332 1.48 -25.24 -5.51
CA ALA A 332 0.29 -25.42 -6.34
C ALA A 332 -0.99 -25.51 -5.50
N GLY A 333 -0.98 -26.31 -4.43
CA GLY A 333 -2.10 -26.41 -3.50
C GLY A 333 -2.39 -25.10 -2.76
N ALA A 334 -1.34 -24.37 -2.37
CA ALA A 334 -1.51 -23.05 -1.78
C ALA A 334 -2.14 -22.07 -2.78
N GLY A 335 -1.70 -22.06 -4.04
CA GLY A 335 -2.30 -21.24 -5.09
C GLY A 335 -3.78 -21.57 -5.34
N GLN A 336 -4.13 -22.86 -5.36
CA GLN A 336 -5.52 -23.29 -5.46
C GLN A 336 -6.35 -22.80 -4.27
N LEU A 337 -5.86 -22.94 -3.04
CA LEU A 337 -6.55 -22.42 -1.85
C LEU A 337 -6.71 -20.90 -1.87
N LEU A 338 -5.74 -20.13 -2.38
CA LEU A 338 -5.89 -18.68 -2.55
C LEU A 338 -7.02 -18.35 -3.53
N ASN A 339 -7.12 -19.10 -4.62
CA ASN A 339 -8.20 -18.96 -5.58
C ASN A 339 -9.57 -19.31 -4.96
N GLU A 340 -9.67 -20.45 -4.29
CA GLU A 340 -10.93 -20.96 -3.74
C GLU A 340 -11.39 -20.23 -2.47
N LEU A 341 -10.48 -19.79 -1.60
CA LEU A 341 -10.84 -19.18 -0.31
C LEU A 341 -10.92 -17.66 -0.38
N VAL A 342 -10.25 -17.01 -1.32
CA VAL A 342 -10.17 -15.54 -1.36
C VAL A 342 -10.66 -14.97 -2.68
N LEU A 343 -10.22 -15.51 -3.81
CA LEU A 343 -10.46 -14.88 -5.11
C LEU A 343 -11.72 -15.39 -5.82
N GLY A 344 -12.31 -16.52 -5.45
CA GLY A 344 -13.49 -17.05 -6.16
C GLY A 344 -13.24 -17.46 -7.59
N VAL A 345 -12.03 -17.93 -7.89
CA VAL A 345 -11.65 -18.39 -9.23
C VAL A 345 -11.60 -19.91 -9.21
N THR A 346 -12.61 -20.59 -9.75
CA THR A 346 -12.54 -22.04 -9.96
C THR A 346 -11.73 -22.36 -11.21
N SER A 347 -10.91 -23.41 -11.13
CA SER A 347 -10.15 -23.98 -12.25
C SER A 347 -11.03 -24.73 -13.25
#